data_AF-A0AA86ANE1-F1
#
_entry.id   AF-A0AA86ANE1-F1
#
_cell.length_a   1.000
_cell.length_b   1.000
_cell.length_c   1.000
_cell.angle_alpha   90.00
_cell.angle_beta   90.00
_cell.angle_gamma   90.00
#
_symmetry.space_group_name_H-M   'P 1'
#
loop_
_entity.id
_entity.type
_entity.pdbx_description
1 polymer ?
#
loop_
_entity_poly.entity_id
_entity_poly.type
_entity_poly.pdbx_seq_one_letter_code
_entity_poly.pdbx_strand_id
1 'polypeptide(L)'
;MSWNKAFTIAIIEKNPEKMGKLIQEMPVITDIQEAKQAQSLIQEALKIMKEEQVKTRDSMEKNKKTRAFLMSANLGSSPKREYRG
;
A
#
# COMPACT_ATOMS: atom_id res chain seq x y z
N MET A 1 -25.32 -10.70 -2.08
CA MET A 1 -24.20 -11.64 -1.78
C MET A 1 -23.89 -11.55 -0.29
N SER A 2 -23.46 -12.64 0.36
CA SER A 2 -23.01 -12.59 1.76
C SER A 2 -21.73 -11.76 1.88
N TRP A 3 -21.62 -10.95 2.95
CA TRP A 3 -20.44 -10.12 3.25
C TRP A 3 -19.13 -10.93 3.19
N ASN A 4 -19.13 -12.15 3.75
CA ASN A 4 -17.97 -13.05 3.72
C ASN A 4 -17.49 -13.32 2.29
N LYS A 5 -18.42 -13.61 1.36
CA LYS A 5 -18.07 -13.86 -0.04
C LYS A 5 -17.50 -12.61 -0.71
N ALA A 6 -18.11 -11.45 -0.47
CA ALA A 6 -17.63 -10.17 -1.01
C ALA A 6 -16.23 -9.84 -0.47
N PHE A 7 -15.98 -10.10 0.81
CA PHE A 7 -14.70 -9.85 1.46
C PHE A 7 -13.62 -10.81 0.98
N THR A 8 -13.92 -12.11 0.83
CA THR A 8 -13.01 -13.07 0.20
C THR A 8 -12.64 -12.65 -1.23
N ILE A 9 -13.60 -12.20 -2.04
CA ILE A 9 -13.32 -11.70 -3.40
C ILE A 9 -12.36 -10.50 -3.33
N ALA A 10 -12.61 -9.53 -2.43
CA ALA A 10 -11.75 -8.37 -2.30
C ALA A 10 -10.31 -8.72 -1.87
N ILE A 11 -10.15 -9.75 -1.03
CA ILE A 11 -8.84 -10.32 -0.64
C ILE A 11 -8.14 -10.95 -1.85
N ILE A 12 -8.84 -11.80 -2.61
CA ILE A 12 -8.29 -12.47 -3.80
C ILE A 12 -7.87 -11.45 -4.86
N GLU A 13 -8.69 -10.43 -5.08
CA GLU A 13 -8.40 -9.31 -5.99
C GLU A 13 -7.28 -8.38 -5.47
N LYS A 14 -6.84 -8.56 -4.21
CA LYS A 14 -5.88 -7.69 -3.51
C LYS A 14 -6.26 -6.22 -3.62
N ASN A 15 -7.54 -5.91 -3.46
CA ASN A 15 -8.07 -4.56 -3.62
C ASN A 15 -8.27 -3.88 -2.25
N PRO A 16 -7.33 -3.04 -1.78
CA PRO A 16 -7.37 -2.43 -0.46
C PRO A 16 -8.56 -1.48 -0.27
N GLU A 17 -9.00 -0.80 -1.33
CA GLU A 17 -10.17 0.09 -1.26
C GLU A 17 -11.46 -0.69 -1.04
N LYS A 18 -11.65 -1.78 -1.79
CA LYS A 18 -12.81 -2.67 -1.60
C LYS A 18 -12.80 -3.32 -0.22
N MET A 19 -11.63 -3.79 0.23
CA MET A 19 -11.48 -4.33 1.59
C MET A 19 -11.86 -3.28 2.65
N GLY A 20 -11.38 -2.04 2.51
CA GLY A 20 -11.70 -0.95 3.43
C GLY A 20 -13.18 -0.63 3.51
N LYS A 21 -13.87 -0.56 2.36
CA LYS A 21 -15.32 -0.34 2.31
C LYS A 21 -16.10 -1.48 2.98
N LEU A 22 -15.73 -2.72 2.68
CA LEU A 22 -16.40 -3.89 3.24
C LEU A 22 -16.20 -3.98 4.76
N ILE A 23 -15.05 -3.58 5.30
CA ILE A 23 -14.86 -3.51 6.76
C ILE A 23 -15.85 -2.52 7.41
N GLN A 24 -16.15 -1.39 6.77
CA GLN A 24 -17.13 -0.43 7.28
C GLN A 24 -18.56 -0.97 7.26
N GLU A 25 -18.85 -1.86 6.31
CA GLU A 25 -20.15 -2.52 6.13
C GLU A 25 -20.21 -3.89 6.83
N MET A 26 -19.30 -4.16 7.77
CA MET A 26 -19.24 -5.46 8.45
C MET A 26 -20.54 -5.71 9.25
N PRO A 27 -21.26 -6.82 8.98
CA PRO A 27 -22.47 -7.14 9.70
C PRO A 27 -22.16 -7.53 11.15
N VAL A 28 -23.16 -7.40 12.02
CA VAL A 28 -23.07 -7.94 13.38
C VAL A 28 -23.01 -9.46 13.29
N ILE A 29 -21.90 -10.03 13.78
CA ILE A 29 -21.70 -11.48 13.79
C ILE A 29 -22.22 -12.02 15.13
N THR A 30 -23.23 -12.90 15.07
CA THR A 30 -23.83 -13.53 16.25
C THR A 30 -23.38 -14.98 16.43
N ASP A 31 -22.90 -15.63 15.37
CA ASP A 31 -22.42 -17.00 15.41
C ASP A 31 -20.89 -17.09 15.56
N ILE A 32 -20.44 -18.04 16.39
CA ILE A 32 -19.02 -18.21 16.70
C ILE A 32 -18.23 -18.78 15.52
N GLN A 33 -18.85 -19.58 14.64
CA GLN A 33 -18.16 -20.10 13.45
C GLN A 33 -17.99 -19.00 12.42
N GLU A 34 -19.03 -18.19 12.19
CA GLU A 34 -18.92 -16.99 11.36
C GLU A 34 -17.87 -16.01 11.89
N ALA A 35 -17.76 -15.86 13.22
CA ALA A 35 -16.75 -14.99 13.83
C ALA A 35 -15.32 -15.49 13.55
N LYS A 36 -15.08 -16.80 13.65
CA LYS A 36 -13.77 -17.41 13.33
C LYS A 36 -13.41 -17.25 11.86
N GLN A 37 -14.39 -17.39 10.96
CA GLN A 37 -14.18 -17.18 9.53
C GLN A 37 -13.84 -15.72 9.23
N ALA A 38 -14.63 -14.78 9.74
CA ALA A 38 -14.36 -13.35 9.58
C ALA A 38 -12.99 -12.97 10.15
N GLN A 39 -12.63 -13.49 11.34
CA GLN A 39 -11.32 -13.28 11.94
C GLN A 39 -10.18 -13.74 11.02
N SER A 40 -10.30 -14.94 10.46
CA SER A 40 -9.28 -15.50 9.55
C SER A 40 -9.12 -14.62 8.31
N LEU A 41 -10.23 -14.17 7.71
CA LEU A 41 -10.20 -13.29 6.54
C LEU A 41 -9.59 -11.92 6.87
N ILE A 42 -9.92 -11.34 8.03
CA ILE A 42 -9.35 -10.05 8.47
C ILE A 42 -7.84 -10.18 8.69
N GLN A 43 -7.37 -11.30 9.27
CA GLN A 43 -5.94 -11.54 9.44
C GLN A 43 -5.20 -11.63 8.10
N GLU A 44 -5.79 -12.28 7.12
CA GLU A 44 -5.23 -12.35 5.77
C GLU A 44 -5.20 -10.98 5.09
N ALA A 45 -6.29 -10.21 5.18
CA ALA A 45 -6.36 -8.84 4.69
C ALA A 45 -5.27 -7.95 5.34
N LEU A 46 -5.07 -8.07 6.66
CA LEU A 46 -4.02 -7.33 7.38
C LEU A 46 -2.63 -7.67 6.88
N LYS A 47 -2.36 -8.95 6.56
CA LYS A 47 -1.07 -9.37 6.01
C LYS A 47 -0.82 -8.71 4.66
N ILE A 48 -1.80 -8.74 3.76
CA ILE A 48 -1.70 -8.11 2.43
C ILE A 48 -1.45 -6.61 2.56
N MET A 49 -2.20 -5.93 3.45
CA MET A 49 -2.03 -4.49 3.68
C MET A 49 -0.64 -4.14 4.21
N LYS A 50 -0.08 -4.94 5.12
CA LYS A 50 1.29 -4.74 5.62
C LYS A 50 2.33 -4.92 4.52
N GLU A 51 2.19 -5.95 3.69
CA GLU A 51 3.10 -6.18 2.56
C GLU A 51 3.08 -4.99 1.59
N GLU A 52 1.90 -4.45 1.28
CA GLU A 52 1.76 -3.30 0.39
C GLU A 52 2.34 -2.01 0.98
N GLN A 53 2.17 -1.80 2.29
CA GLN A 53 2.81 -0.69 3.00
C GLN A 53 4.34 -0.76 2.93
N VAL A 54 4.93 -1.95 3.11
CA VAL A 54 6.38 -2.14 3.02
C VAL A 54 6.87 -1.82 1.60
N LYS A 55 6.21 -2.36 0.56
CA LYS A 55 6.56 -2.06 -0.84
C LYS A 55 6.49 -0.58 -1.16
N THR A 56 5.43 0.09 -0.69
CA THR A 56 5.24 1.53 -0.88
C THR A 56 6.36 2.31 -0.22
N ARG A 57 6.70 1.97 1.02
CA ARG A 57 7.79 2.60 1.77
C ARG A 57 9.14 2.43 1.06
N ASP A 58 9.45 1.23 0.61
CA ASP A 58 10.71 0.94 -0.07
C ASP A 58 10.79 1.66 -1.43
N SER A 59 9.65 1.80 -2.13
CA SER A 59 9.55 2.56 -3.38
C SER A 59 9.75 4.07 -3.14
N MET A 60 9.19 4.61 -2.07
CA MET A 60 9.43 6.01 -1.66
C MET A 60 10.90 6.26 -1.32
N GLU A 61 11.55 5.33 -0.61
CA GLU A 61 12.96 5.46 -0.28
C GLU A 61 13.84 5.46 -1.54
N LYS A 62 13.57 4.56 -2.49
CA LYS A 62 14.24 4.55 -3.80
C LYS A 62 14.04 5.87 -4.54
N ASN A 63 12.80 6.36 -4.61
CA ASN A 63 12.49 7.64 -5.25
C ASN A 63 13.21 8.83 -4.58
N LYS A 64 13.32 8.82 -3.25
CA LYS A 64 14.07 9.83 -2.50
C LYS A 64 15.56 9.81 -2.86
N LYS A 65 16.17 8.63 -2.93
CA LYS A 65 17.57 8.45 -3.34
C LYS A 65 17.80 8.92 -4.79
N THR A 66 16.92 8.54 -5.71
CA THR A 66 16.99 8.97 -7.11
C THR A 66 16.88 10.50 -7.23
N ARG A 67 15.93 11.13 -6.51
CA ARG A 67 15.81 12.60 -6.48
C ARG A 67 17.08 13.27 -5.94
N ALA A 68 17.62 12.76 -4.83
CA ALA A 68 18.85 13.29 -4.25
C ALA A 68 20.03 13.21 -5.23
N PHE A 69 20.18 12.08 -5.93
CA PHE A 69 21.19 11.90 -6.97
C PHE A 69 21.04 12.93 -8.10
N LEU A 70 19.84 13.06 -8.68
CA LEU A 70 19.58 14.03 -9.76
C LEU A 70 19.83 15.48 -9.33
N MET A 71 19.48 15.85 -8.09
CA MET A 71 19.76 17.18 -7.55
C MET A 71 21.27 17.41 -7.38
N SER A 72 22.01 16.42 -6.86
CA SER A 72 23.47 16.52 -6.74
C SER A 72 24.19 16.58 -8.10
N ALA A 73 23.67 15.88 -9.13
CA ALA A 73 24.21 15.93 -10.48
C ALA A 73 23.97 17.30 -11.15
N ASN A 74 22.81 17.93 -10.92
CA ASN A 74 22.51 19.29 -11.42
C ASN A 74 23.28 20.39 -10.69
N LEU A 75 23.74 20.16 -9.45
CA LEU A 75 24.63 21.10 -8.74
C LEU A 75 26.07 21.07 -9.28
N GLY A 76 26.47 20.01 -9.98
CA GLY A 76 27.79 19.88 -10.62
C GLY A 76 27.88 20.51 -12.03
N SER A 77 26.78 20.95 -12.61
CA SER A 77 26.69 21.46 -13.98
C SER A 77 26.39 22.97 -14.07
N SER A 78 26.90 23.78 -13.14
CA SER A 78 27.10 25.21 -13.42
C SER A 78 28.31 25.34 -14.34
N PRO A 79 28.17 25.76 -15.61
CA PRO A 79 29.33 26.11 -16.41
C PRO A 79 29.86 27.42 -15.81
N LYS A 80 31.00 27.34 -15.12
CA LYS A 80 31.86 28.51 -14.95
C LYS A 80 32.24 28.97 -16.36
N ARG A 81 31.45 29.89 -16.93
CA ARG A 81 31.89 30.69 -18.08
C ARG A 81 32.95 31.63 -17.55
N GLU A 82 34.18 31.16 -17.50
CA GLU A 82 35.34 32.04 -17.46
C GLU A 82 35.36 32.81 -18.78
N TYR A 83 34.74 33.99 -18.79
CA TYR A 83 35.02 34.99 -19.81
C TYR A 83 36.44 35.50 -19.55
N ARG A 84 37.42 34.90 -20.24
CA ARG A 84 38.71 35.54 -20.45
C ARG A 84 38.55 36.56 -21.58
N GLY A 85 38.37 37.81 -21.19
CA GLY A 85 38.66 38.97 -22.04
C GLY A 85 40.16 39.25 -22.07
#